data_AF-A0A7J3TKP4-F1
#
_entry.id   AF-A0A7J3TKP4-F1
#
_cell.length_a   1.000
_cell.length_b   1.000
_cell.length_c   1.000
_cell.angle_alpha   90.00
_cell.angle_beta   90.00
_cell.angle_gamma   90.00
#
_symmetry.space_group_name_H-M   'P 1'
#
loop_
_entity.id
_entity.type
_entity.pdbx_description
1 polymer ?
#
loop_
_entity_poly.entity_id
_entity_poly.type
_entity_poly.pdbx_seq_one_letter_code
_entity_poly.pdbx_strand_id
1 'polypeptide(L)'
;MRNLLQMRKRQVKGWVSFLDETAKMRWCILIVAILLLSFPLYSAQELYKEEKRYINVAVYPSIVPAIKVLEYSLKYGWEVDGIYYQFNVSEINMKEAEGRGRNPLNTANYDVLVIGASARQYFHGINTRWKENVRKFVASGGGYVGVCGGANEASLGYEHPKTFFDHVINAGVLGIANVYINDDQNEEWQYLYKSAGLEGGVPVACELTKHPIVAVSPDNPRIIRYEGGPGMYEGDGNDDLFGEITPIAFYAEEISEKAPIHFWKKINGEWKIVGDVKTDLKGLYAAIATTYGNGRVVLFGPHPEEKTVIGGHVEEFLGRNKYTLYRQDYLYRWVNGTPMNWSYNWWILRRSVAWAAGVSEGHLPPV
;
A
#
# COMPACT_ATOMS: atom_id res chain seq x y z
N MET A 1 32.70 -30.00 97.58
CA MET A 1 32.40 -30.45 96.19
C MET A 1 31.77 -29.32 95.37
N ARG A 2 32.53 -28.23 95.15
CA ARG A 2 32.08 -27.00 94.48
C ARG A 2 32.18 -27.04 92.93
N ASN A 3 32.76 -28.09 92.34
CA ASN A 3 33.03 -28.17 90.89
C ASN A 3 31.92 -28.82 90.05
N LEU A 4 31.00 -29.61 90.64
CA LEU A 4 29.90 -30.25 89.89
C LEU A 4 28.66 -29.35 89.68
N LEU A 5 28.43 -28.37 90.55
CA LEU A 5 27.34 -27.39 90.41
C LEU A 5 27.64 -26.28 89.39
N GLN A 6 28.92 -26.01 89.10
CA GLN A 6 29.33 -24.99 88.14
C GLN A 6 29.28 -25.49 86.68
N MET A 7 29.50 -26.80 86.45
CA MET A 7 29.35 -27.42 85.12
C MET A 7 27.88 -27.50 84.67
N ARG A 8 26.95 -27.84 85.56
CA ARG A 8 25.51 -27.91 85.22
C ARG A 8 24.90 -26.56 84.84
N LYS A 9 25.35 -25.46 85.46
CA LYS A 9 24.87 -24.09 85.14
C LYS A 9 25.43 -23.54 83.82
N ARG A 10 26.63 -23.96 83.39
CA ARG A 10 27.20 -23.57 82.08
C ARG A 10 26.55 -24.33 80.92
N GLN A 11 26.24 -25.61 81.11
CA GLN A 11 25.60 -26.42 80.07
C GLN A 11 24.16 -25.94 79.78
N VAL A 12 23.36 -25.63 80.81
CA VAL A 12 21.98 -25.13 80.59
C VAL A 12 21.96 -23.73 79.94
N LYS A 13 22.92 -22.85 80.24
CA LYS A 13 23.02 -21.54 79.58
C LYS A 13 23.36 -21.63 78.09
N GLY A 14 24.23 -22.58 77.69
CA GLY A 14 24.58 -22.79 76.29
C GLY A 14 23.45 -23.36 75.44
N TRP A 15 22.59 -24.21 76.02
CA TRP A 15 21.42 -24.76 75.33
C TRP A 15 20.31 -23.73 75.13
N VAL A 16 20.11 -22.82 76.10
CA VAL A 16 19.12 -21.73 75.98
C VAL A 16 19.58 -20.68 74.96
N SER A 17 20.87 -20.36 74.86
CA SER A 17 21.37 -19.43 73.83
C SER A 17 21.32 -20.03 72.41
N PHE A 18 21.58 -21.34 72.28
CA PHE A 18 21.51 -22.03 70.97
C PHE A 18 20.06 -22.17 70.46
N LEU A 19 19.09 -22.39 71.35
CA LEU A 19 17.66 -22.40 71.00
C LEU A 19 17.15 -20.99 70.61
N ASP A 20 17.68 -19.93 71.22
CA ASP A 20 17.32 -18.55 70.90
C ASP A 20 17.93 -18.07 69.57
N GLU A 21 19.18 -18.43 69.26
CA GLU A 21 19.80 -18.13 67.96
C GLU A 21 19.13 -18.89 66.81
N THR A 22 18.74 -20.15 67.01
CA THR A 22 18.02 -20.92 65.99
C THR A 22 16.59 -20.41 65.77
N ALA A 23 15.92 -19.90 66.82
CA ALA A 23 14.63 -19.23 66.70
C ALA A 23 14.77 -17.89 65.94
N LYS A 24 15.77 -17.06 66.28
CA LYS A 24 16.05 -15.79 65.58
C LYS A 24 16.39 -16.01 64.12
N MET A 25 17.17 -17.04 63.79
CA MET A 25 17.50 -17.38 62.42
C MET A 25 16.28 -17.86 61.63
N ARG A 26 15.39 -18.64 62.26
CA ARG A 26 14.10 -19.04 61.64
C ARG A 26 13.18 -17.83 61.41
N TRP A 27 13.10 -16.90 62.35
CA TRP A 27 12.33 -15.66 62.18
C TRP A 27 12.91 -14.74 61.10
N CYS A 28 14.24 -14.62 61.01
CA CYS A 28 14.89 -13.86 59.94
C CYS A 28 14.64 -14.49 58.57
N ILE A 29 14.72 -15.81 58.44
CA ILE A 29 14.39 -16.52 57.20
C ILE A 29 12.91 -16.35 56.85
N LEU A 30 12.01 -16.41 57.84
CA LEU A 30 10.57 -16.20 57.62
C LEU A 30 10.27 -14.76 57.18
N ILE A 31 10.92 -13.76 57.79
CA ILE A 31 10.75 -12.34 57.45
C ILE A 31 11.32 -12.05 56.05
N VAL A 32 12.48 -12.61 55.70
CA VAL A 32 13.05 -12.48 54.35
C VAL A 32 12.17 -13.20 53.32
N ALA A 33 11.62 -14.37 53.65
CA ALA A 33 10.68 -15.07 52.77
C ALA A 33 9.37 -14.28 52.60
N ILE A 34 8.83 -13.70 53.68
CA ILE A 34 7.64 -12.84 53.62
C ILE A 34 7.93 -11.56 52.86
N LEU A 35 9.11 -10.95 53.01
CA LEU A 35 9.54 -9.78 52.23
C LEU A 35 9.68 -10.12 50.75
N LEU A 36 10.28 -11.26 50.41
CA LEU A 36 10.39 -11.75 49.04
C LEU A 36 9.04 -12.14 48.41
N LEU A 37 8.07 -12.58 49.23
CA LEU A 37 6.70 -12.89 48.82
C LEU A 37 5.75 -11.68 48.84
N SER A 38 6.15 -10.56 49.46
CA SER A 38 5.37 -9.31 49.55
C SER A 38 5.89 -8.21 48.64
N PHE A 39 7.04 -8.41 47.97
CA PHE A 39 7.23 -7.79 46.67
C PHE A 39 6.11 -8.32 45.77
N PRO A 40 5.21 -7.46 45.25
CA PRO A 40 4.36 -7.92 44.18
C PRO A 40 5.33 -8.44 43.12
N LEU A 41 5.17 -9.71 42.70
CA LEU A 41 5.49 -10.05 41.33
C LEU A 41 4.56 -9.17 40.48
N TYR A 42 4.94 -7.90 40.32
CA TYR A 42 4.66 -7.19 39.09
C TYR A 42 5.30 -8.08 38.06
N SER A 43 4.49 -8.95 37.45
CA SER A 43 4.91 -9.60 36.24
C SER A 43 5.37 -8.45 35.34
N ALA A 44 6.59 -8.55 34.82
CA ALA A 44 7.05 -7.64 33.77
C ALA A 44 6.07 -7.63 32.56
N GLN A 45 5.11 -8.56 32.54
CA GLN A 45 4.05 -8.73 31.58
C GLN A 45 2.93 -7.67 31.66
N GLU A 46 2.73 -6.97 32.79
CA GLU A 46 1.74 -5.87 32.86
C GLU A 46 2.32 -4.50 32.48
N LEU A 47 3.65 -4.37 32.37
CA LEU A 47 4.31 -3.08 32.10
C LEU A 47 4.41 -2.69 30.61
N TYR A 48 4.06 -3.59 29.70
CA TYR A 48 3.93 -3.27 28.27
C TYR A 48 2.78 -4.08 27.66
N LYS A 49 1.55 -3.61 27.87
CA LYS A 49 0.44 -4.04 27.02
C LYS A 49 0.58 -3.28 25.70
N GLU A 50 1.31 -3.86 24.73
CA GLU A 50 1.42 -3.31 23.38
C GLU A 50 0.02 -2.95 22.86
N GLU A 51 -0.21 -1.65 22.61
CA GLU A 51 -1.47 -1.21 22.02
C GLU A 51 -1.46 -1.66 20.57
N LYS A 52 -2.32 -2.62 20.22
CA LYS A 52 -2.42 -3.14 18.86
C LYS A 52 -3.57 -2.50 18.11
N ARG A 53 -3.27 -1.84 16.99
CA ARG A 53 -4.25 -1.22 16.09
C ARG A 53 -4.31 -1.95 14.75
N TYR A 54 -5.50 -2.34 14.35
CA TYR A 54 -5.75 -2.98 13.06
C TYR A 54 -6.30 -1.96 12.07
N ILE A 55 -5.80 -2.00 10.84
CA ILE A 55 -6.33 -1.24 9.71
C ILE A 55 -6.93 -2.25 8.75
N ASN A 56 -8.25 -2.27 8.64
CA ASN A 56 -9.02 -3.20 7.82
C ASN A 56 -9.05 -2.69 6.38
N VAL A 57 -8.37 -3.40 5.49
CA VAL A 57 -8.21 -3.02 4.09
C VAL A 57 -9.04 -3.94 3.21
N ALA A 58 -10.03 -3.37 2.52
CA ALA A 58 -10.76 -4.04 1.46
C ALA A 58 -9.98 -3.93 0.15
N VAL A 59 -9.63 -5.06 -0.46
CA VAL A 59 -8.99 -5.10 -1.79
C VAL A 59 -10.03 -5.53 -2.81
N TYR A 60 -10.23 -4.72 -3.84
CA TYR A 60 -11.14 -5.07 -4.92
C TYR A 60 -10.43 -5.94 -5.97
N PRO A 61 -10.99 -7.09 -6.35
CA PRO A 61 -10.31 -8.08 -7.18
C PRO A 61 -10.10 -7.60 -8.61
N SER A 62 -8.93 -7.93 -9.15
CA SER A 62 -8.61 -7.80 -10.56
C SER A 62 -8.50 -9.17 -11.23
N ILE A 63 -8.75 -9.23 -12.53
CA ILE A 63 -8.46 -10.41 -13.37
C ILE A 63 -6.93 -10.59 -13.53
N VAL A 64 -6.13 -9.55 -13.23
CA VAL A 64 -4.68 -9.55 -13.44
C VAL A 64 -3.95 -10.05 -12.17
N PRO A 65 -2.94 -10.93 -12.30
CA PRO A 65 -2.14 -11.42 -11.17
C PRO A 65 -1.48 -10.32 -10.30
N ALA A 66 -1.30 -9.11 -10.83
CA ALA A 66 -0.76 -7.94 -10.14
C ALA A 66 -1.48 -7.63 -8.81
N ILE A 67 -2.77 -7.96 -8.70
CA ILE A 67 -3.52 -7.77 -7.45
C ILE A 67 -2.93 -8.57 -6.27
N LYS A 68 -2.29 -9.72 -6.55
CA LYS A 68 -1.63 -10.50 -5.51
C LYS A 68 -0.36 -9.82 -5.02
N VAL A 69 0.39 -9.16 -5.89
CA VAL A 69 1.55 -8.35 -5.47
C VAL A 69 1.09 -7.21 -4.57
N LEU A 70 0.00 -6.53 -4.94
CA LEU A 70 -0.64 -5.50 -4.11
C LEU A 70 -1.02 -6.06 -2.73
N GLU A 71 -1.73 -7.20 -2.66
CA GLU A 71 -2.07 -7.85 -1.39
C GLU A 71 -0.83 -8.21 -0.56
N TYR A 72 0.21 -8.79 -1.19
CA TYR A 72 1.46 -9.14 -0.50
C TYR A 72 2.18 -7.92 0.05
N SER A 73 2.20 -6.81 -0.69
CA SER A 73 2.81 -5.57 -0.22
C SER A 73 2.15 -5.05 1.06
N LEU A 74 0.86 -5.31 1.24
CA LEU A 74 0.06 -4.91 2.39
C LEU A 74 0.00 -5.94 3.51
N LYS A 75 0.63 -7.12 3.39
CA LYS A 75 0.84 -8.03 4.52
C LYS A 75 1.97 -7.50 5.40
N TYR A 76 1.69 -6.42 6.11
CA TYR A 76 2.68 -5.64 6.84
C TYR A 76 2.13 -5.14 8.18
N GLY A 77 3.01 -5.07 9.16
CA GLY A 77 2.79 -4.43 10.45
C GLY A 77 4.04 -3.66 10.86
N TRP A 78 3.86 -2.65 11.68
CA TRP A 78 4.96 -1.81 12.16
C TRP A 78 4.65 -1.30 13.57
N GLU A 79 5.68 -0.92 14.30
CA GLU A 79 5.56 -0.35 15.63
C GLU A 79 6.11 1.07 15.63
N VAL A 80 5.41 1.97 16.30
CA VAL A 80 5.82 3.36 16.50
C VAL A 80 5.22 3.86 17.81
N ASP A 81 6.04 4.47 18.65
CA ASP A 81 5.67 5.00 19.97
C ASP A 81 4.91 3.99 20.86
N GLY A 82 5.30 2.71 20.81
CA GLY A 82 4.69 1.63 21.60
C GLY A 82 3.32 1.14 21.10
N ILE A 83 2.89 1.60 19.93
CA ILE A 83 1.67 1.14 19.24
C ILE A 83 2.07 0.26 18.06
N TYR A 84 1.58 -0.98 18.04
CA TYR A 84 1.76 -1.90 16.91
C TYR A 84 0.58 -1.80 15.95
N TYR A 85 0.83 -1.32 14.74
CA TYR A 85 -0.12 -1.27 13.64
C TYR A 85 -0.03 -2.53 12.78
N GLN A 86 -1.17 -3.01 12.29
CA GLN A 86 -1.21 -4.13 11.35
C GLN A 86 -2.32 -3.96 10.31
N PHE A 87 -1.98 -4.13 9.04
CA PHE A 87 -2.99 -4.25 8.00
C PHE A 87 -3.69 -5.61 8.08
N ASN A 88 -5.02 -5.58 8.08
CA ASN A 88 -5.88 -6.74 7.94
C ASN A 88 -6.52 -6.70 6.54
N VAL A 89 -5.89 -7.39 5.59
CA VAL A 89 -6.22 -7.31 4.16
C VAL A 89 -7.24 -8.39 3.81
N SER A 90 -8.37 -7.99 3.23
CA SER A 90 -9.42 -8.90 2.75
C SER A 90 -9.85 -8.54 1.33
N GLU A 91 -9.89 -9.53 0.44
CA GLU A 91 -10.48 -9.36 -0.89
C GLU A 91 -12.02 -9.31 -0.77
N ILE A 92 -12.67 -8.33 -1.40
CA ILE A 92 -14.14 -8.20 -1.40
C ILE A 92 -14.72 -8.45 -2.78
N ASN A 93 -15.92 -9.02 -2.86
CA ASN A 93 -16.58 -9.23 -4.14
C ASN A 93 -17.52 -8.05 -4.54
N MET A 94 -18.10 -8.14 -5.73
CA MET A 94 -19.07 -7.14 -6.24
C MET A 94 -20.22 -6.89 -5.27
N LYS A 95 -20.80 -7.95 -4.67
CA LYS A 95 -21.93 -7.78 -3.73
C LYS A 95 -21.50 -7.02 -2.47
N GLU A 96 -20.29 -7.27 -1.99
CA GLU A 96 -19.73 -6.56 -0.83
C GLU A 96 -19.46 -5.09 -1.14
N ALA A 97 -18.90 -4.79 -2.30
CA ALA A 97 -18.70 -3.42 -2.74
C ALA A 97 -20.02 -2.67 -3.03
N GLU A 98 -21.09 -3.36 -3.39
CA GLU A 98 -22.47 -2.81 -3.44
C GLU A 98 -23.14 -2.66 -2.05
N GLY A 99 -22.39 -2.86 -0.95
CA GLY A 99 -22.92 -2.75 0.41
C GLY A 99 -23.83 -3.91 0.82
N ARG A 100 -23.65 -5.11 0.26
CA ARG A 100 -24.34 -6.36 0.66
C ARG A 100 -23.33 -7.42 1.10
N GLY A 101 -23.81 -8.64 1.37
CA GLY A 101 -22.93 -9.76 1.73
C GLY A 101 -22.61 -9.81 3.21
N ARG A 102 -21.59 -10.61 3.56
CA ARG A 102 -21.24 -10.87 4.96
C ARG A 102 -20.52 -9.67 5.59
N ASN A 103 -19.57 -9.10 4.88
CA ASN A 103 -18.82 -7.92 5.28
C ASN A 103 -19.00 -6.83 4.21
N PRO A 104 -20.18 -6.17 4.15
CA PRO A 104 -20.43 -5.11 3.18
C PRO A 104 -19.41 -3.96 3.32
N LEU A 105 -19.04 -3.34 2.19
CA LEU A 105 -18.14 -2.18 2.18
C LEU A 105 -18.83 -1.00 2.85
N ASN A 106 -18.41 -0.70 4.08
CA ASN A 106 -18.79 0.45 4.87
C ASN A 106 -17.71 0.71 5.95
N THR A 107 -17.77 1.87 6.60
CA THR A 107 -16.79 2.31 7.61
C THR A 107 -16.82 1.54 8.93
N ALA A 108 -17.82 0.68 9.15
CA ALA A 108 -17.83 -0.22 10.31
C ALA A 108 -17.01 -1.50 10.06
N ASN A 109 -16.79 -1.87 8.80
CA ASN A 109 -16.10 -3.10 8.41
C ASN A 109 -14.69 -2.86 7.85
N TYR A 110 -14.48 -1.72 7.21
CA TYR A 110 -13.22 -1.39 6.53
C TYR A 110 -12.83 0.07 6.77
N ASP A 111 -11.52 0.30 6.84
CA ASP A 111 -10.93 1.63 6.94
C ASP A 111 -10.57 2.16 5.54
N VAL A 112 -10.15 1.28 4.62
CA VAL A 112 -9.68 1.66 3.27
C VAL A 112 -10.14 0.67 2.22
N LEU A 113 -10.56 1.19 1.06
CA LEU A 113 -10.72 0.43 -0.19
C LEU A 113 -9.50 0.63 -1.08
N VAL A 114 -8.91 -0.46 -1.57
CA VAL A 114 -7.80 -0.44 -2.52
C VAL A 114 -8.23 -1.08 -3.83
N ILE A 115 -8.03 -0.35 -4.94
CA ILE A 115 -8.27 -0.83 -6.30
C ILE A 115 -6.97 -0.73 -7.10
N GLY A 116 -6.44 -1.88 -7.53
CA GLY A 116 -5.23 -1.96 -8.35
C GLY A 116 -5.49 -1.96 -9.86
N ALA A 117 -4.49 -2.39 -10.63
CA ALA A 117 -4.54 -2.47 -12.09
C ALA A 117 -5.64 -3.43 -12.59
N SER A 118 -6.73 -2.89 -13.13
CA SER A 118 -7.76 -3.69 -13.78
C SER A 118 -8.58 -2.83 -14.75
N ALA A 119 -9.24 -3.46 -15.73
CA ALA A 119 -10.25 -2.81 -16.56
C ALA A 119 -11.68 -3.24 -16.18
N ARG A 120 -11.81 -4.23 -15.29
CA ARG A 120 -13.09 -4.84 -14.93
C ARG A 120 -13.97 -3.89 -14.12
N GLN A 121 -13.36 -3.12 -13.24
CA GLN A 121 -14.03 -2.16 -12.38
C GLN A 121 -14.73 -1.07 -13.17
N TYR A 122 -14.25 -0.66 -14.35
CA TYR A 122 -14.95 0.34 -15.17
C TYR A 122 -16.38 -0.12 -15.53
N PHE A 123 -16.55 -1.40 -15.87
CA PHE A 123 -17.88 -1.96 -16.15
C PHE A 123 -18.72 -2.12 -14.88
N HIS A 124 -18.10 -2.39 -13.74
CA HIS A 124 -18.80 -2.44 -12.46
C HIS A 124 -19.19 -1.05 -11.97
N GLY A 125 -18.40 -0.02 -12.26
CA GLY A 125 -18.66 1.38 -11.99
C GLY A 125 -19.92 1.89 -12.67
N ILE A 126 -20.30 1.34 -13.81
CA ILE A 126 -21.57 1.64 -14.48
C ILE A 126 -22.78 1.22 -13.61
N ASN A 127 -22.63 0.23 -12.74
CA ASN A 127 -23.67 -0.14 -11.78
C ASN A 127 -23.81 0.95 -10.71
N THR A 128 -24.90 1.71 -10.78
CA THR A 128 -25.20 2.81 -9.86
C THR A 128 -25.09 2.41 -8.39
N ARG A 129 -25.52 1.20 -8.03
CA ARG A 129 -25.50 0.76 -6.63
C ARG A 129 -24.09 0.50 -6.12
N TRP A 130 -23.22 -0.02 -6.98
CA TRP A 130 -21.81 -0.17 -6.66
C TRP A 130 -21.15 1.21 -6.54
N LYS A 131 -21.34 2.07 -7.55
CA LYS A 131 -20.78 3.42 -7.58
C LYS A 131 -21.17 4.23 -6.35
N GLU A 132 -22.46 4.30 -6.06
CA GLU A 132 -22.96 5.09 -4.92
C GLU A 132 -22.52 4.51 -3.58
N ASN A 133 -22.40 3.19 -3.43
CA ASN A 133 -21.92 2.62 -2.18
C ASN A 133 -20.42 2.93 -1.96
N VAL A 134 -19.60 2.86 -3.00
CA VAL A 134 -18.18 3.23 -2.92
C VAL A 134 -18.02 4.73 -2.64
N ARG A 135 -18.72 5.60 -3.39
CA ARG A 135 -18.74 7.06 -3.14
C ARG A 135 -19.16 7.36 -1.71
N LYS A 136 -20.23 6.72 -1.21
CA LYS A 136 -20.71 6.89 0.17
C LYS A 136 -19.70 6.40 1.20
N PHE A 137 -19.06 5.26 0.98
CA PHE A 137 -18.01 4.74 1.87
C PHE A 137 -16.90 5.78 2.05
N VAL A 138 -16.39 6.33 0.94
CA VAL A 138 -15.34 7.36 0.98
C VAL A 138 -15.86 8.64 1.63
N ALA A 139 -17.00 9.17 1.19
CA ALA A 139 -17.59 10.39 1.76
C ALA A 139 -17.83 10.30 3.28
N SER A 140 -18.09 9.10 3.81
CA SER A 140 -18.35 8.85 5.23
C SER A 140 -17.08 8.69 6.08
N GLY A 141 -15.88 8.78 5.49
CA GLY A 141 -14.60 8.67 6.20
C GLY A 141 -13.76 7.45 5.83
N GLY A 142 -14.24 6.59 4.93
CA GLY A 142 -13.42 5.51 4.38
C GLY A 142 -12.32 6.05 3.47
N GLY A 143 -11.13 5.46 3.53
CA GLY A 143 -10.03 5.79 2.63
C GLY A 143 -10.17 5.11 1.26
N TYR A 144 -9.54 5.69 0.24
CA TYR A 144 -9.40 5.08 -1.09
C TYR A 144 -7.94 5.13 -1.55
N VAL A 145 -7.42 4.02 -2.07
CA VAL A 145 -6.14 4.00 -2.78
C VAL A 145 -6.31 3.34 -4.16
N GLY A 146 -6.02 4.08 -5.22
CA GLY A 146 -6.14 3.63 -6.60
C GLY A 146 -4.80 3.57 -7.32
N VAL A 147 -4.51 2.47 -8.02
CA VAL A 147 -3.29 2.31 -8.82
C VAL A 147 -3.64 1.97 -10.27
N CYS A 148 -3.03 2.64 -11.24
CA CYS A 148 -3.28 2.50 -12.68
C CYS A 148 -4.79 2.61 -12.95
N GLY A 149 -5.46 1.51 -13.29
CA GLY A 149 -6.90 1.53 -13.50
C GLY A 149 -7.74 1.89 -12.27
N GLY A 150 -7.22 1.75 -11.05
CA GLY A 150 -7.84 2.30 -9.85
C GLY A 150 -7.75 3.83 -9.78
N ALA A 151 -6.70 4.44 -10.33
CA ALA A 151 -6.62 5.89 -10.46
C ALA A 151 -7.64 6.41 -11.48
N ASN A 152 -7.73 5.76 -12.64
CA ASN A 152 -8.76 6.06 -13.65
C ASN A 152 -10.17 5.95 -13.06
N GLU A 153 -10.45 4.88 -12.31
CA GLU A 153 -11.76 4.67 -11.67
C GLU A 153 -12.12 5.78 -10.67
N ALA A 154 -11.15 6.37 -9.95
CA ALA A 154 -11.43 7.41 -8.96
C ALA A 154 -11.56 8.82 -9.54
N SER A 155 -10.99 9.06 -10.72
CA SER A 155 -10.93 10.35 -11.41
C SER A 155 -12.29 10.83 -11.95
N LEU A 156 -12.27 11.94 -12.69
CA LEU A 156 -13.39 12.38 -13.55
C LEU A 156 -13.44 11.67 -14.91
N GLY A 157 -12.45 10.82 -15.20
CA GLY A 157 -12.24 10.21 -16.51
C GLY A 157 -11.49 11.14 -17.46
N TYR A 158 -11.75 10.98 -18.76
CA TYR A 158 -11.19 11.85 -19.80
C TYR A 158 -12.01 13.13 -19.91
N GLU A 159 -11.34 14.28 -19.95
CA GLU A 159 -11.97 15.58 -20.22
C GLU A 159 -12.65 15.61 -21.59
N HIS A 160 -12.00 14.99 -22.58
CA HIS A 160 -12.45 14.92 -23.96
C HIS A 160 -12.39 13.46 -24.45
N PRO A 161 -13.36 12.61 -24.08
CA PRO A 161 -13.38 11.21 -24.49
C PRO A 161 -13.55 11.12 -26.01
N LYS A 162 -12.68 10.34 -26.68
CA LYS A 162 -12.64 10.21 -28.15
C LYS A 162 -13.07 8.83 -28.61
N THR A 163 -12.73 7.80 -27.83
CA THR A 163 -12.99 6.40 -28.17
C THR A 163 -14.21 5.85 -27.44
N PHE A 164 -14.79 4.77 -27.97
CA PHE A 164 -15.85 4.03 -27.27
C PHE A 164 -15.44 3.62 -25.85
N PHE A 165 -14.19 3.19 -25.68
CA PHE A 165 -13.67 2.76 -24.38
C PHE A 165 -13.47 3.94 -23.42
N ASP A 166 -13.11 5.13 -23.90
CA ASP A 166 -13.02 6.34 -23.07
C ASP A 166 -14.40 6.67 -22.48
N HIS A 167 -15.46 6.57 -23.30
CA HIS A 167 -16.83 6.76 -22.82
C HIS A 167 -17.25 5.68 -21.81
N VAL A 168 -16.81 4.44 -21.97
CA VAL A 168 -17.05 3.37 -20.98
C VAL A 168 -16.35 3.69 -19.67
N ILE A 169 -15.10 4.16 -19.72
CA ILE A 169 -14.34 4.59 -18.53
C ILE A 169 -15.07 5.75 -17.85
N ASN A 170 -15.41 6.82 -18.57
CA ASN A 170 -16.15 7.97 -18.02
C ASN A 170 -17.51 7.58 -17.43
N ALA A 171 -18.21 6.61 -18.02
CA ALA A 171 -19.46 6.10 -17.44
C ALA A 171 -19.21 5.30 -16.14
N GLY A 172 -18.05 4.66 -16.03
CA GLY A 172 -17.62 3.87 -14.89
C GLY A 172 -17.15 4.70 -13.71
N VAL A 173 -16.42 5.81 -13.95
CA VAL A 173 -15.69 6.51 -12.89
C VAL A 173 -16.55 6.90 -11.68
N LEU A 174 -15.92 6.82 -10.52
CA LEU A 174 -16.46 7.19 -9.23
C LEU A 174 -16.57 8.70 -9.06
N GLY A 175 -15.70 9.50 -9.68
CA GLY A 175 -15.68 10.96 -9.51
C GLY A 175 -15.42 11.37 -8.06
N ILE A 176 -14.43 10.74 -7.40
CA ILE A 176 -14.04 11.01 -6.01
C ILE A 176 -12.68 11.72 -5.90
N ALA A 177 -12.08 12.08 -7.03
CA ALA A 177 -10.95 12.98 -7.11
C ALA A 177 -11.18 13.94 -8.28
N ASN A 178 -10.99 15.24 -8.04
CA ASN A 178 -11.23 16.29 -9.04
C ASN A 178 -10.06 16.39 -10.05
N VAL A 179 -9.72 15.28 -10.70
CA VAL A 179 -8.65 15.21 -11.69
C VAL A 179 -9.16 14.54 -12.96
N TYR A 180 -8.68 15.02 -14.10
CA TYR A 180 -8.78 14.32 -15.37
C TYR A 180 -7.58 13.40 -15.58
N ILE A 181 -7.75 12.41 -16.47
CA ILE A 181 -6.68 11.49 -16.87
C ILE A 181 -6.22 11.73 -18.30
N ASN A 182 -4.92 11.60 -18.50
CA ASN A 182 -4.26 11.45 -19.79
C ASN A 182 -3.70 10.03 -19.90
N ASP A 183 -4.30 9.20 -20.77
CA ASP A 183 -4.08 7.75 -20.81
C ASP A 183 -4.56 7.14 -22.14
N ASP A 184 -4.06 7.61 -23.29
CA ASP A 184 -4.56 7.20 -24.61
C ASP A 184 -4.32 5.71 -24.88
N GLN A 185 -5.40 5.01 -25.26
CA GLN A 185 -5.35 3.59 -25.57
C GLN A 185 -4.48 3.26 -26.78
N ASN A 186 -4.38 4.19 -27.72
CA ASN A 186 -3.51 4.08 -28.88
C ASN A 186 -2.11 4.56 -28.59
N GLU A 187 -1.78 5.05 -27.39
CA GLU A 187 -0.42 5.51 -27.07
C GLU A 187 0.06 4.95 -25.72
N GLU A 188 -0.26 5.57 -24.58
CA GLU A 188 0.14 5.14 -23.23
C GLU A 188 -0.13 3.65 -22.97
N TRP A 189 -1.31 3.16 -23.35
CA TRP A 189 -1.67 1.76 -23.12
C TRP A 189 -0.89 0.78 -23.98
N GLN A 190 -0.16 1.23 -25.00
CA GLN A 190 0.76 0.35 -25.72
C GLN A 190 1.87 -0.17 -24.77
N TYR A 191 2.23 0.59 -23.73
CA TYR A 191 3.13 0.10 -22.68
C TYR A 191 2.50 -0.97 -21.78
N LEU A 192 1.17 -1.05 -21.72
CA LEU A 192 0.46 -2.15 -21.09
C LEU A 192 0.30 -3.34 -22.04
N TYR A 193 -0.22 -3.09 -23.25
CA TYR A 193 -0.57 -4.13 -24.21
C TYR A 193 0.63 -4.86 -24.80
N LYS A 194 1.77 -4.17 -24.94
CA LYS A 194 3.01 -4.75 -25.51
C LYS A 194 3.99 -5.19 -24.42
N SER A 195 3.66 -5.07 -23.14
CA SER A 195 4.53 -5.51 -22.05
C SER A 195 4.78 -7.03 -22.10
N ALA A 196 6.03 -7.42 -21.88
CA ALA A 196 6.44 -8.81 -21.65
C ALA A 196 6.18 -9.30 -20.21
N GLY A 197 5.28 -8.65 -19.47
CA GLY A 197 4.97 -9.02 -18.08
C GLY A 197 6.10 -8.60 -17.15
N LEU A 198 6.63 -9.52 -16.33
CA LEU A 198 7.69 -9.19 -15.36
C LEU A 198 8.98 -8.64 -16.00
N GLU A 199 9.25 -9.02 -17.25
CA GLU A 199 10.37 -8.50 -18.05
C GLU A 199 10.03 -7.16 -18.72
N GLY A 200 8.76 -6.78 -18.81
CA GLY A 200 8.31 -5.46 -19.26
C GLY A 200 8.25 -4.44 -18.12
N GLY A 201 7.52 -3.35 -18.37
CA GLY A 201 7.42 -2.21 -17.47
C GLY A 201 8.62 -1.27 -17.60
N VAL A 202 8.35 0.02 -17.70
CA VAL A 202 9.38 1.05 -17.84
C VAL A 202 9.76 1.59 -16.46
N PRO A 203 11.04 1.61 -16.06
CA PRO A 203 11.46 2.22 -14.81
C PRO A 203 11.45 3.75 -14.94
N VAL A 204 10.33 4.39 -14.63
CA VAL A 204 10.17 5.85 -14.81
C VAL A 204 10.60 6.62 -13.56
N ALA A 205 11.33 7.72 -13.77
CA ALA A 205 11.69 8.68 -12.74
C ALA A 205 10.48 9.53 -12.37
N CYS A 206 10.09 9.46 -11.10
CA CYS A 206 9.02 10.25 -10.52
C CYS A 206 9.61 11.26 -9.55
N GLU A 207 9.42 12.56 -9.80
CA GLU A 207 9.81 13.61 -8.87
C GLU A 207 8.80 13.65 -7.72
N LEU A 208 9.26 13.33 -6.51
CA LEU A 208 8.44 13.26 -5.31
C LEU A 208 8.31 14.64 -4.65
N THR A 209 7.15 14.93 -4.06
CA THR A 209 6.92 16.18 -3.33
C THR A 209 7.25 16.05 -1.85
N LYS A 210 6.88 17.07 -1.04
CA LYS A 210 7.04 17.06 0.43
C LYS A 210 5.84 16.46 1.16
N HIS A 211 4.91 15.83 0.45
CA HIS A 211 3.75 15.21 1.09
C HIS A 211 4.21 14.12 2.08
N PRO A 212 3.61 14.00 3.28
CA PRO A 212 4.04 13.07 4.33
C PRO A 212 4.17 11.61 3.88
N ILE A 213 3.37 11.18 2.90
CA ILE A 213 3.49 9.83 2.32
C ILE A 213 4.89 9.59 1.76
N VAL A 214 5.49 10.56 1.07
CA VAL A 214 6.71 10.39 0.27
C VAL A 214 7.91 11.22 0.73
N ALA A 215 7.72 12.17 1.66
CA ALA A 215 8.76 13.07 2.17
C ALA A 215 9.96 12.36 2.81
N VAL A 216 9.79 11.08 3.18
CA VAL A 216 10.82 10.21 3.77
C VAL A 216 11.64 9.43 2.74
N SER A 217 11.38 9.63 1.44
CA SER A 217 12.06 8.90 0.37
C SER A 217 13.58 9.04 0.48
N PRO A 218 14.35 7.94 0.32
CA PRO A 218 15.81 7.99 0.39
C PRO A 218 16.45 8.65 -0.84
N ASP A 219 15.71 8.74 -1.94
CA ASP A 219 16.11 9.32 -3.23
C ASP A 219 14.93 10.08 -3.86
N ASN A 220 15.28 11.12 -4.63
CA ASN A 220 14.36 11.90 -5.43
C ASN A 220 15.12 12.45 -6.66
N PRO A 221 14.72 12.17 -7.91
CA PRO A 221 13.53 11.42 -8.31
C PRO A 221 13.59 9.94 -7.91
N ARG A 222 12.43 9.39 -7.57
CA ARG A 222 12.26 7.98 -7.22
C ARG A 222 11.87 7.19 -8.46
N ILE A 223 12.53 6.06 -8.69
CA ILE A 223 12.21 5.18 -9.82
C ILE A 223 11.00 4.30 -9.48
N ILE A 224 9.92 4.41 -10.25
CA ILE A 224 8.69 3.62 -10.09
C ILE A 224 8.40 2.90 -11.42
N ARG A 225 7.86 1.69 -11.37
CA ARG A 225 7.53 0.94 -12.59
C ARG A 225 6.29 1.52 -13.26
N TYR A 226 6.34 1.74 -14.56
CA TYR A 226 5.23 2.21 -15.38
C TYR A 226 4.79 1.14 -16.38
N GLU A 227 3.48 0.92 -16.50
CA GLU A 227 2.91 -0.07 -17.42
C GLU A 227 1.53 0.41 -17.94
N GLY A 228 1.49 1.61 -18.53
CA GLY A 228 0.27 2.16 -19.14
C GLY A 228 -0.77 2.69 -18.14
N GLY A 229 -0.31 3.35 -17.08
CA GLY A 229 -1.20 4.09 -16.17
C GLY A 229 -1.28 5.57 -16.54
N PRO A 230 -2.26 6.31 -15.98
CA PRO A 230 -2.51 7.69 -16.37
C PRO A 230 -1.42 8.66 -15.92
N GLY A 231 -1.29 9.77 -16.64
CA GLY A 231 -0.95 11.07 -16.08
C GLY A 231 -2.22 11.77 -15.62
N MET A 232 -2.17 12.47 -14.50
CA MET A 232 -3.32 13.19 -13.97
C MET A 232 -3.07 14.71 -14.00
N TYR A 233 -4.14 15.47 -14.15
CA TYR A 233 -4.13 16.94 -14.10
C TYR A 233 -5.43 17.45 -13.49
N GLU A 234 -5.45 18.72 -13.08
CA GLU A 234 -6.61 19.33 -12.41
C GLU A 234 -7.88 19.22 -13.26
N GLY A 235 -8.98 18.84 -12.62
CA GLY A 235 -10.31 18.81 -13.21
C GLY A 235 -11.15 20.02 -12.81
N ASP A 236 -12.29 20.16 -13.48
CA ASP A 236 -13.27 21.24 -13.29
C ASP A 236 -14.58 20.73 -12.67
N GLY A 237 -14.53 19.58 -12.00
CA GLY A 237 -15.66 19.02 -11.26
C GLY A 237 -16.13 19.96 -10.14
N ASN A 238 -17.45 20.00 -9.92
CA ASN A 238 -18.11 20.96 -9.03
C ASN A 238 -18.85 20.31 -7.84
N ASP A 239 -18.42 19.12 -7.41
CA ASP A 239 -18.97 18.45 -6.24
C ASP A 239 -18.40 19.09 -4.96
N ASP A 240 -19.27 19.57 -4.07
CA ASP A 240 -18.89 20.19 -2.79
C ASP A 240 -18.09 19.25 -1.87
N LEU A 241 -18.09 17.95 -2.16
CA LEU A 241 -17.31 16.96 -1.43
C LEU A 241 -15.83 16.92 -1.84
N PHE A 242 -15.43 17.56 -2.95
CA PHE A 242 -14.03 17.56 -3.37
C PHE A 242 -13.14 18.34 -2.40
N GLY A 243 -12.03 17.71 -2.01
CA GLY A 243 -10.93 18.35 -1.31
C GLY A 243 -9.91 18.98 -2.25
N GLU A 244 -8.93 19.67 -1.65
CA GLU A 244 -7.77 20.16 -2.36
C GLU A 244 -6.95 18.99 -2.95
N ILE A 245 -6.47 19.17 -4.17
CA ILE A 245 -5.59 18.20 -4.84
C ILE A 245 -4.17 18.53 -4.44
N THR A 246 -3.48 17.58 -3.79
CA THR A 246 -2.08 17.68 -3.45
C THR A 246 -1.27 16.69 -4.29
N PRO A 247 -0.48 17.14 -5.27
CA PRO A 247 0.44 16.28 -5.99
C PRO A 247 1.44 15.63 -5.03
N ILE A 248 1.61 14.31 -5.12
CA ILE A 248 2.62 13.57 -4.35
C ILE A 248 3.79 13.12 -5.23
N ALA A 249 3.58 12.98 -6.53
CA ALA A 249 4.64 12.74 -7.50
C ALA A 249 4.30 13.29 -8.89
N PHE A 250 5.33 13.69 -9.64
CA PHE A 250 5.27 14.10 -11.05
C PHE A 250 6.08 13.14 -11.91
N TYR A 251 5.66 12.87 -13.14
CA TYR A 251 6.53 12.18 -14.10
C TYR A 251 7.67 13.13 -14.50
N ALA A 252 8.92 12.79 -14.15
CA ALA A 252 10.07 13.66 -14.36
C ALA A 252 10.66 13.54 -15.79
N GLU A 253 10.26 12.53 -16.53
CA GLU A 253 10.75 12.20 -17.87
C GLU A 253 9.62 11.65 -18.72
N GLU A 254 9.80 11.70 -20.05
CA GLU A 254 8.82 11.18 -20.99
C GLU A 254 9.08 9.70 -21.25
N ILE A 255 8.03 8.87 -21.14
CA ILE A 255 8.17 7.41 -21.21
C ILE A 255 8.58 6.97 -22.60
N SER A 256 7.98 7.55 -23.64
CA SER A 256 8.32 7.25 -25.03
C SER A 256 9.71 7.72 -25.47
N GLU A 257 10.29 8.72 -24.79
CA GLU A 257 11.70 9.11 -25.01
C GLU A 257 12.65 8.12 -24.32
N LYS A 258 12.32 7.68 -23.10
CA LYS A 258 13.12 6.72 -22.34
C LYS A 258 13.08 5.31 -22.91
N ALA A 259 11.90 4.89 -23.36
CA ALA A 259 11.58 3.54 -23.77
C ALA A 259 10.86 3.55 -25.12
N PRO A 260 11.54 3.92 -26.22
CA PRO A 260 10.92 3.96 -27.53
C PRO A 260 10.44 2.57 -27.97
N ILE A 261 9.15 2.44 -28.25
CA ILE A 261 8.51 1.26 -28.83
C ILE A 261 7.67 1.66 -30.05
N HIS A 262 7.27 0.69 -30.86
CA HIS A 262 6.68 0.98 -32.17
C HIS A 262 5.38 0.22 -32.43
N PHE A 263 4.58 0.76 -33.36
CA PHE A 263 3.54 0.02 -34.04
C PHE A 263 4.15 -0.88 -35.10
N TRP A 264 3.93 -2.18 -34.95
CA TRP A 264 4.35 -3.18 -35.91
C TRP A 264 3.15 -3.69 -36.69
N LYS A 265 3.27 -3.80 -38.00
CA LYS A 265 2.27 -4.44 -38.86
C LYS A 265 2.92 -5.41 -39.83
N LYS A 266 2.21 -6.49 -40.14
CA LYS A 266 2.64 -7.45 -41.15
C LYS A 266 2.22 -6.94 -42.54
N ILE A 267 3.18 -6.44 -43.32
CA ILE A 267 2.99 -5.93 -44.69
C ILE A 267 3.70 -6.88 -45.65
N ASN A 268 2.95 -7.50 -46.57
CA ASN A 268 3.48 -8.49 -47.52
C ASN A 268 4.21 -9.67 -46.87
N GLY A 269 3.77 -10.09 -45.67
CA GLY A 269 4.36 -11.21 -44.95
C GLY A 269 5.50 -10.83 -43.99
N GLU A 270 6.02 -9.60 -44.07
CA GLU A 270 7.11 -9.10 -43.23
C GLU A 270 6.60 -8.13 -42.18
N TRP A 271 7.20 -8.16 -40.99
CA TRP A 271 6.93 -7.19 -39.95
C TRP A 271 7.65 -5.88 -40.25
N LYS A 272 6.91 -4.78 -40.28
CA LYS A 272 7.44 -3.44 -40.51
C LYS A 272 6.94 -2.50 -39.42
N ILE A 273 7.82 -1.61 -38.98
CA ILE A 273 7.47 -0.44 -38.17
C ILE A 273 6.61 0.47 -39.05
N VAL A 274 5.44 0.84 -38.55
CA VAL A 274 4.51 1.75 -39.23
C VAL A 274 4.30 3.06 -38.47
N GLY A 275 4.88 3.20 -37.28
CA GLY A 275 4.84 4.40 -36.47
C GLY A 275 5.48 4.18 -35.11
N ASP A 276 5.82 5.27 -34.45
CA ASP A 276 6.28 5.28 -33.06
C ASP A 276 5.06 5.32 -32.14
N VAL A 277 5.18 4.74 -30.95
CA VAL A 277 4.29 5.05 -29.83
C VAL A 277 4.80 6.35 -29.18
N LYS A 278 3.91 7.31 -28.94
CA LYS A 278 4.21 8.62 -28.38
C LYS A 278 3.35 8.91 -27.17
N THR A 279 4.00 9.13 -26.04
CA THR A 279 3.36 9.51 -24.79
C THR A 279 3.60 10.99 -24.48
N ASP A 280 2.75 11.59 -23.66
CA ASP A 280 2.86 12.98 -23.20
C ASP A 280 2.59 13.11 -21.68
N LEU A 281 3.37 12.37 -20.90
CA LEU A 281 3.20 12.24 -19.45
C LEU A 281 4.12 13.14 -18.62
N LYS A 282 5.26 13.58 -19.18
CA LYS A 282 6.23 14.39 -18.44
C LYS A 282 5.60 15.67 -17.89
N GLY A 283 5.76 15.89 -16.59
CA GLY A 283 5.22 17.05 -15.87
C GLY A 283 3.78 16.87 -15.39
N LEU A 284 3.05 15.83 -15.82
CA LEU A 284 1.76 15.50 -15.25
C LEU A 284 1.91 14.84 -13.87
N TYR A 285 0.84 14.86 -13.09
CA TYR A 285 0.81 14.19 -11.80
C TYR A 285 0.91 12.67 -12.01
N ALA A 286 2.02 12.08 -11.58
CA ALA A 286 2.18 10.64 -11.50
C ALA A 286 1.39 10.08 -10.30
N ALA A 287 1.22 10.88 -9.25
CA ALA A 287 0.40 10.51 -8.10
C ALA A 287 -0.13 11.74 -7.38
N ILE A 288 -1.33 11.61 -6.78
CA ILE A 288 -1.97 12.68 -5.99
C ILE A 288 -2.51 12.15 -4.66
N ALA A 289 -2.72 13.05 -3.71
CA ALA A 289 -3.53 12.87 -2.52
C ALA A 289 -4.61 13.95 -2.48
N THR A 290 -5.82 13.60 -2.06
CA THR A 290 -6.95 14.53 -1.90
C THR A 290 -7.96 13.96 -0.89
N THR A 291 -9.12 14.60 -0.77
CA THR A 291 -10.25 14.09 0.00
C THR A 291 -11.53 14.09 -0.81
N TYR A 292 -12.47 13.24 -0.40
CA TYR A 292 -13.84 13.27 -0.87
C TYR A 292 -14.77 13.09 0.32
N GLY A 293 -15.51 14.14 0.67
CA GLY A 293 -16.19 14.24 1.96
C GLY A 293 -15.19 14.10 3.11
N ASN A 294 -15.44 13.16 4.02
CA ASN A 294 -14.54 12.89 5.15
C ASN A 294 -13.41 11.88 4.83
N GLY A 295 -13.43 11.28 3.64
CA GLY A 295 -12.48 10.24 3.24
C GLY A 295 -11.23 10.81 2.57
N ARG A 296 -10.10 10.12 2.76
CA ARG A 296 -8.82 10.43 2.12
C ARG A 296 -8.60 9.56 0.89
N VAL A 297 -8.17 10.15 -0.21
CA VAL A 297 -8.00 9.50 -1.51
C VAL A 297 -6.55 9.64 -1.97
N VAL A 298 -5.91 8.54 -2.38
CA VAL A 298 -4.55 8.56 -2.95
C VAL A 298 -4.55 7.80 -4.27
N LEU A 299 -4.06 8.43 -5.34
CA LEU A 299 -4.06 7.85 -6.68
C LEU A 299 -2.64 7.76 -7.23
N PHE A 300 -2.34 6.68 -7.95
CA PHE A 300 -1.08 6.43 -8.63
C PHE A 300 -1.32 6.06 -10.09
N GLY A 301 -0.67 6.77 -11.01
CA GLY A 301 -0.46 6.32 -12.38
C GLY A 301 0.49 5.11 -12.46
N PRO A 302 1.74 5.22 -11.98
CA PRO A 302 2.69 4.12 -12.01
C PRO A 302 2.42 3.11 -10.87
N HIS A 303 3.16 1.99 -10.86
CA HIS A 303 2.97 0.85 -9.98
C HIS A 303 4.00 0.78 -8.84
N PRO A 304 3.77 1.42 -7.67
CA PRO A 304 4.65 1.28 -6.51
C PRO A 304 4.61 -0.11 -5.87
N GLU A 305 3.61 -0.92 -6.16
CA GLU A 305 3.49 -2.32 -5.74
C GLU A 305 4.39 -3.25 -6.57
N GLU A 306 4.71 -2.89 -7.81
CA GLU A 306 5.46 -3.77 -8.70
C GLU A 306 6.98 -3.57 -8.60
N LYS A 307 7.71 -4.64 -8.93
CA LYS A 307 9.18 -4.63 -8.94
C LYS A 307 9.69 -3.73 -10.05
N THR A 308 10.65 -2.85 -9.73
CA THR A 308 11.33 -1.99 -10.69
C THR A 308 12.79 -2.40 -10.92
N VAL A 309 13.44 -1.75 -11.87
CA VAL A 309 14.84 -1.96 -12.31
C VAL A 309 15.55 -0.61 -12.42
N ILE A 310 16.86 -0.55 -12.22
CA ILE A 310 17.67 0.67 -12.39
C ILE A 310 18.65 0.48 -13.55
N GLY A 311 18.79 1.50 -14.39
CA GLY A 311 19.58 1.43 -15.63
C GLY A 311 18.92 0.52 -16.67
N GLY A 312 19.69 0.10 -17.69
CA GLY A 312 19.19 -0.74 -18.78
C GLY A 312 18.47 0.04 -19.89
N HIS A 313 17.87 -0.69 -20.82
CA HIS A 313 17.18 -0.13 -21.98
C HIS A 313 16.03 -1.04 -22.45
N VAL A 314 15.15 -0.50 -23.30
CA VAL A 314 14.05 -1.25 -23.90
C VAL A 314 14.51 -2.02 -25.14
N GLU A 315 14.02 -3.25 -25.29
CA GLU A 315 14.15 -4.03 -26.52
C GLU A 315 12.80 -4.58 -26.95
N GLU A 316 12.47 -4.40 -28.24
CA GLU A 316 11.30 -5.01 -28.84
C GLU A 316 11.62 -6.38 -29.44
N PHE A 317 10.69 -7.32 -29.31
CA PHE A 317 10.84 -8.68 -29.82
C PHE A 317 9.49 -9.28 -30.20
N LEU A 318 9.50 -10.21 -31.15
CA LEU A 318 8.30 -10.96 -31.52
C LEU A 318 7.98 -11.99 -30.43
N GLY A 319 6.83 -11.83 -29.78
CA GLY A 319 6.43 -12.62 -28.63
C GLY A 319 4.92 -12.82 -28.52
N ARG A 320 4.50 -13.33 -27.36
CA ARG A 320 3.09 -13.50 -26.97
C ARG A 320 2.93 -13.08 -25.51
N ASN A 321 1.83 -12.43 -25.19
CA ASN A 321 1.48 -12.09 -23.82
C ASN A 321 -0.02 -12.33 -23.56
N LYS A 322 -0.49 -11.91 -22.38
CA LYS A 322 -1.88 -12.06 -21.95
C LYS A 322 -2.90 -11.36 -22.86
N TYR A 323 -2.49 -10.34 -23.62
CA TYR A 323 -3.35 -9.60 -24.54
C TYR A 323 -3.34 -10.17 -25.96
N THR A 324 -2.21 -10.73 -26.40
CA THR A 324 -2.05 -11.29 -27.76
C THR A 324 -2.33 -12.79 -27.82
N LEU A 325 -2.32 -13.51 -26.68
CA LEU A 325 -2.65 -14.93 -26.49
C LEU A 325 -2.09 -15.86 -27.58
N TYR A 326 -2.86 -16.09 -28.64
CA TYR A 326 -2.56 -17.02 -29.74
C TYR A 326 -1.86 -16.37 -30.94
N ARG A 327 -1.79 -15.04 -30.99
CA ARG A 327 -1.17 -14.27 -32.07
C ARG A 327 0.20 -13.76 -31.62
N GLN A 328 1.21 -13.96 -32.44
CA GLN A 328 2.50 -13.30 -32.22
C GLN A 328 2.37 -11.83 -32.59
N ASP A 329 2.91 -10.98 -31.74
CA ASP A 329 3.05 -9.55 -31.98
C ASP A 329 4.38 -9.06 -31.38
N TYR A 330 4.78 -7.84 -31.73
CA TYR A 330 5.94 -7.21 -31.12
C TYR A 330 5.59 -6.71 -29.72
N LEU A 331 6.30 -7.28 -28.76
CA LEU A 331 6.31 -6.91 -27.35
C LEU A 331 7.59 -6.16 -27.05
N TYR A 332 7.65 -5.54 -25.88
CA TYR A 332 8.87 -4.98 -25.34
C TYR A 332 9.25 -5.61 -24.00
N ARG A 333 10.54 -5.61 -23.72
CA ARG A 333 11.13 -5.95 -22.42
C ARG A 333 12.20 -4.96 -22.06
N TRP A 334 12.52 -4.89 -20.78
CA TRP A 334 13.61 -4.12 -20.23
C TRP A 334 14.81 -5.05 -20.00
N VAL A 335 15.96 -4.70 -20.59
CA VAL A 335 17.17 -5.53 -20.53
C VAL A 335 18.33 -4.76 -19.89
N ASN A 336 19.31 -5.50 -19.38
CA ASN A 336 20.54 -4.96 -18.78
C ASN A 336 20.34 -3.97 -17.61
N GLY A 337 19.12 -3.90 -17.06
CA GLY A 337 18.85 -3.18 -15.81
C GLY A 337 19.21 -4.02 -14.58
N THR A 338 19.51 -3.35 -13.48
CA THR A 338 19.71 -3.99 -12.18
C THR A 338 18.36 -4.11 -11.46
N PRO A 339 17.83 -5.32 -11.22
CA PRO A 339 16.54 -5.48 -10.58
C PRO A 339 16.59 -5.08 -9.10
N MET A 340 15.63 -4.25 -8.68
CA MET A 340 15.48 -3.85 -7.28
C MET A 340 14.68 -4.89 -6.49
N ASN A 341 14.77 -4.84 -5.16
CA ASN A 341 13.93 -5.67 -4.30
C ASN A 341 12.44 -5.36 -4.54
N TRP A 342 11.55 -6.35 -4.41
CA TRP A 342 10.09 -6.13 -4.46
C TRP A 342 9.64 -5.03 -3.49
N SER A 343 10.22 -5.01 -2.30
CA SER A 343 9.91 -4.02 -1.27
C SER A 343 10.43 -2.61 -1.57
N TYR A 344 11.17 -2.41 -2.66
CA TYR A 344 11.76 -1.11 -3.01
C TYR A 344 10.71 0.00 -2.90
N ASN A 345 9.56 -0.09 -3.57
CA ASN A 345 8.52 0.95 -3.51
C ASN A 345 7.32 0.61 -2.61
N TRP A 346 7.30 -0.56 -1.96
CA TRP A 346 6.16 -0.98 -1.14
C TRP A 346 5.87 -0.03 0.03
N TRP A 347 6.89 0.65 0.57
CA TRP A 347 6.71 1.64 1.62
C TRP A 347 5.80 2.80 1.17
N ILE A 348 5.85 3.20 -0.12
CA ILE A 348 4.98 4.26 -0.67
C ILE A 348 3.52 3.82 -0.58
N LEU A 349 3.21 2.61 -1.04
CA LEU A 349 1.86 2.06 -1.00
C LEU A 349 1.37 1.85 0.44
N ARG A 350 2.22 1.32 1.32
CA ARG A 350 1.89 1.13 2.75
C ARG A 350 1.59 2.46 3.45
N ARG A 351 2.44 3.49 3.24
CA ARG A 351 2.20 4.83 3.79
C ARG A 351 0.94 5.45 3.22
N SER A 352 0.62 5.21 1.95
CA SER A 352 -0.62 5.67 1.31
C SER A 352 -1.86 5.05 1.93
N VAL A 353 -1.87 3.72 2.13
CA VAL A 353 -2.99 3.02 2.79
C VAL A 353 -3.13 3.46 4.25
N ALA A 354 -2.03 3.57 4.99
CA ALA A 354 -2.08 4.07 6.38
C ALA A 354 -2.60 5.51 6.45
N TRP A 355 -2.12 6.40 5.56
CA TRP A 355 -2.57 7.78 5.50
C TRP A 355 -4.05 7.87 5.12
N ALA A 356 -4.50 7.08 4.14
CA ALA A 356 -5.90 6.99 3.73
C ALA A 356 -6.81 6.46 4.85
N ALA A 357 -6.28 5.58 5.71
CA ALA A 357 -6.96 5.06 6.91
C ALA A 357 -7.02 6.08 8.08
N GLY A 358 -6.48 7.28 7.91
CA GLY A 358 -6.48 8.30 8.97
C GLY A 358 -5.33 8.21 9.97
N VAL A 359 -4.32 7.38 9.73
CA VAL A 359 -3.11 7.33 10.59
C VAL A 359 -2.39 8.69 10.54
N SER A 360 -1.94 9.18 11.70
CA SER A 360 -1.19 10.44 11.80
C SER A 360 0.17 10.33 11.13
N GLU A 361 0.70 11.47 10.65
CA GLU A 361 1.93 11.51 9.86
C GLU A 361 3.15 10.89 10.57
N GLY A 362 3.31 11.17 11.87
CA GLY A 362 4.39 10.60 12.68
C GLY A 362 4.27 9.09 12.91
N HIS A 363 3.10 8.51 12.65
CA HIS A 363 2.82 7.09 12.86
C HIS A 363 2.75 6.29 11.54
N LEU A 364 3.04 6.92 10.40
CA LEU A 364 3.05 6.23 9.11
C LEU A 364 4.17 5.18 9.04
N PRO A 365 3.97 4.06 8.29
CA PRO A 365 4.97 3.01 8.10
C PRO A 365 6.36 3.54 7.71
N PRO A 366 7.46 3.00 8.25
CA PRO A 366 8.82 3.40 7.86
C PRO A 366 9.14 2.99 6.41
N VAL A 367 10.25 3.53 5.87
CA VAL A 367 10.80 3.20 4.55
C VAL A 367 11.51 1.86 4.55
#